data_AF-W6PY62-F1
#
_entry.id   AF-W6PY62-F1
#
_cell.length_a   1.000
_cell.length_b   1.000
_cell.length_c   1.000
_cell.angle_alpha   90.00
_cell.angle_beta   90.00
_cell.angle_gamma   90.00
#
_symmetry.space_group_name_H-M   'P 1'
#
loop_
_entity.id
_entity.type
_entity.pdbx_description
1 polymer ?
#
loop_
_entity_poly.entity_id
_entity_poly.type
_entity_poly.pdbx_seq_one_letter_code
_entity_poly.pdbx_strand_id
1 'polypeptide(L)'
;MVVVEVYISHPKRSTSVPSCCSPHRFINAQLIANQLAANGHLGVMPDLFHGDPEPLNNRPASFDLVGWLIGLLGHLPDRVERVAQGIPRETQSNMGYDRVDAVGYCFGTKYAVRLFQPGPCDVACVAHTSFVDAEELQAIQGPLSIAAAGN
;
A
#
# COMPACT_ATOMS: atom_id res chain seq x y z
N MET A 1 -13.70 -8.63 11.20
CA MET A 1 -13.37 -8.90 9.79
C MET A 1 -13.68 -7.63 9.01
N VAL A 2 -12.66 -6.99 8.42
CA VAL A 2 -12.84 -5.80 7.58
C VAL A 2 -13.03 -6.30 6.15
N VAL A 3 -14.11 -5.89 5.49
CA VAL A 3 -14.37 -6.24 4.09
C VAL A 3 -14.08 -5.01 3.24
N VAL A 4 -13.13 -5.14 2.30
CA VAL A 4 -12.77 -4.09 1.34
C VAL A 4 -12.70 -4.68 -0.06
N GLU A 5 -12.89 -3.82 -1.05
CA GLU A 5 -12.58 -4.17 -2.43
C GLU A 5 -11.07 -4.32 -2.60
N VAL A 6 -10.63 -5.28 -3.41
CA VAL A 6 -9.21 -5.53 -3.67
C VAL A 6 -9.01 -5.77 -5.15
N TYR A 7 -8.03 -5.09 -5.75
CA TYR A 7 -7.54 -5.42 -7.08
C TYR A 7 -6.43 -6.46 -6.95
N ILE A 8 -6.57 -7.59 -7.66
CA ILE A 8 -5.61 -8.69 -7.62
C ILE A 8 -5.10 -8.98 -9.03
N SER A 9 -3.78 -9.00 -9.20
CA SER A 9 -3.12 -9.40 -10.44
C SER A 9 -2.24 -10.62 -10.23
N HIS A 10 -2.52 -11.70 -10.97
CA HIS A 10 -1.89 -13.00 -10.77
C HIS A 10 -0.70 -13.22 -11.72
N PRO A 11 0.45 -13.70 -11.22
CA PRO A 11 1.57 -14.06 -12.07
C PRO A 11 1.33 -15.39 -12.80
N LYS A 12 2.04 -15.62 -13.90
CA LYS A 12 2.03 -16.92 -14.60
C LYS A 12 2.79 -18.02 -13.85
N ARG A 13 3.74 -17.65 -12.98
CA ARG A 13 4.57 -18.52 -12.12
C ARG A 13 5.02 -17.69 -10.91
N SER A 14 4.88 -18.18 -9.68
CA SER A 14 4.83 -17.35 -8.46
C SER A 14 6.09 -17.45 -7.58
N THR A 15 6.55 -16.32 -7.01
CA THR A 15 7.62 -16.28 -5.98
C THR A 15 7.44 -15.30 -4.80
N SER A 16 6.66 -14.21 -4.88
CA SER A 16 6.32 -13.35 -3.71
C SER A 16 5.14 -12.40 -3.96
N VAL A 17 4.68 -11.67 -2.93
CA VAL A 17 3.48 -10.79 -2.98
C VAL A 17 3.79 -9.34 -2.57
N PRO A 18 3.95 -8.40 -3.52
CA PRO A 18 3.97 -6.98 -3.24
C PRO A 18 2.55 -6.44 -2.98
N SER A 19 2.31 -5.99 -1.74
CA SER A 19 1.14 -5.18 -1.39
C SER A 19 1.33 -3.75 -1.87
N CYS A 20 0.47 -3.25 -2.75
CA CYS A 20 0.54 -1.87 -3.25
C CYS A 20 -0.47 -0.97 -2.53
N CYS A 21 -0.01 0.13 -1.96
CA CYS A 21 -0.83 1.01 -1.11
C CYS A 21 -1.37 2.27 -1.83
N SER A 22 -1.61 2.20 -3.15
CA SER A 22 -2.28 3.26 -3.93
C SER A 22 -3.75 2.94 -4.16
N PRO A 23 -4.63 3.94 -4.41
CA PRO A 23 -6.04 3.67 -4.62
C PRO A 23 -6.24 2.73 -5.82
N HIS A 24 -6.92 1.61 -5.57
CA HIS A 24 -6.91 0.43 -6.45
C HIS A 24 -7.62 0.61 -7.80
N ARG A 25 -8.47 1.63 -7.91
CA ARG A 25 -9.20 1.94 -9.15
C ARG A 25 -8.42 2.81 -10.14
N PHE A 26 -7.27 3.36 -9.76
CA PHE A 26 -6.46 4.12 -10.71
C PHE A 26 -5.74 3.18 -11.67
N ILE A 27 -5.90 3.44 -12.97
CA ILE A 27 -5.25 2.62 -14.02
C ILE A 27 -3.74 2.53 -13.82
N ASN A 28 -3.08 3.64 -13.43
CA ASN A 28 -1.64 3.65 -13.18
C ASN A 28 -1.24 2.73 -12.02
N ALA A 29 -2.06 2.65 -10.96
CA ALA A 29 -1.82 1.74 -9.86
C ALA A 29 -2.00 0.28 -10.32
N GLN A 30 -3.06 -0.02 -11.07
CA GLN A 30 -3.29 -1.36 -11.64
C GLN A 30 -2.16 -1.79 -12.58
N LEU A 31 -1.61 -0.87 -13.39
CA LEU A 31 -0.46 -1.14 -14.25
C LEU A 31 0.78 -1.56 -13.46
N ILE A 32 1.03 -0.97 -12.28
CA ILE A 32 2.12 -1.38 -11.38
C ILE A 32 1.87 -2.80 -10.87
N ALA A 33 0.66 -3.11 -10.38
CA ALA A 33 0.32 -4.47 -9.94
C ALA A 33 0.46 -5.50 -11.07
N ASN A 34 0.03 -5.14 -12.29
CA ASN A 34 0.18 -5.98 -13.47
C ASN A 34 1.65 -6.17 -13.89
N GLN A 35 2.49 -5.15 -13.74
CA GLN A 35 3.91 -5.26 -14.00
C GLN A 35 4.60 -6.19 -13.00
N LEU A 36 4.20 -6.13 -11.71
CA LEU A 36 4.69 -7.06 -10.69
C LEU A 36 4.26 -8.50 -11.00
N ALA A 37 3.01 -8.71 -11.39
CA ALA A 37 2.49 -10.00 -11.89
C ALA A 37 3.22 -10.53 -13.11
N ALA A 38 3.51 -9.67 -14.09
CA ALA A 38 4.29 -10.04 -15.26
C ALA A 38 5.72 -10.51 -14.89
N ASN A 39 6.26 -10.05 -13.76
CA ASN A 39 7.59 -10.43 -13.25
C ASN A 39 7.54 -11.57 -12.21
N GLY A 40 6.40 -12.24 -12.05
CA GLY A 40 6.30 -13.43 -11.19
C GLY A 40 5.79 -13.18 -9.76
N HIS A 41 5.28 -11.98 -9.48
CA HIS A 41 4.82 -11.59 -8.16
C HIS A 41 3.30 -11.38 -8.10
N LEU A 42 2.61 -11.87 -7.07
CA LEU A 42 1.18 -11.57 -6.90
C LEU A 42 0.99 -10.10 -6.53
N GLY A 43 0.30 -9.33 -7.36
CA GLY A 43 -0.08 -7.97 -7.01
C GLY A 43 -1.37 -7.98 -6.20
N VAL A 44 -1.33 -7.56 -4.93
CA VAL A 44 -2.53 -7.37 -4.10
C VAL A 44 -2.64 -5.89 -3.73
N MET A 45 -3.74 -5.26 -4.13
CA MET A 45 -3.94 -3.83 -3.95
C MET A 45 -5.31 -3.55 -3.33
N PRO A 46 -5.39 -3.39 -1.99
CA PRO A 46 -6.65 -3.13 -1.33
C PRO A 46 -7.15 -1.71 -1.55
N ASP A 47 -8.45 -1.53 -1.45
CA ASP A 47 -9.06 -0.24 -1.22
C ASP A 47 -8.80 0.24 0.21
N LEU A 48 -7.73 1.03 0.38
CA LEU A 48 -7.40 1.66 1.65
C LEU A 48 -8.44 2.71 2.10
N PHE A 49 -9.21 3.26 1.16
CA PHE A 49 -10.07 4.44 1.36
C PHE A 49 -11.56 4.09 1.41
N HIS A 50 -11.91 2.81 1.35
CA HIS A 50 -13.28 2.31 1.49
C HIS A 50 -14.28 2.99 0.54
N GLY A 51 -13.88 3.13 -0.73
CA GLY A 51 -14.69 3.73 -1.79
C GLY A 51 -14.58 5.24 -1.91
N ASP A 52 -13.76 5.91 -1.08
CA ASP A 52 -13.56 7.37 -1.10
C ASP A 52 -12.10 7.77 -1.46
N PRO A 53 -11.63 7.42 -2.67
CA PRO A 53 -10.26 7.73 -3.08
C PRO A 53 -10.05 9.24 -3.29
N GLU A 54 -8.82 9.70 -3.08
CA GLU A 54 -8.40 11.05 -3.44
C GLU A 54 -8.65 11.31 -4.94
N PRO A 55 -9.25 12.44 -5.35
CA PRO A 55 -9.59 12.73 -6.75
C PRO A 55 -8.36 13.18 -7.55
N LEU A 56 -7.34 12.33 -7.70
CA LEU A 56 -6.05 12.67 -8.33
C LEU A 56 -6.17 13.22 -9.76
N ASN A 57 -7.01 12.60 -10.60
CA ASN A 57 -7.13 12.98 -12.03
C ASN A 57 -8.05 14.19 -12.26
N ASN A 58 -8.99 14.45 -11.35
CA ASN A 58 -10.03 15.46 -11.49
C ASN A 58 -10.12 16.29 -10.21
N ARG A 59 -8.97 16.71 -9.66
CA ARG A 59 -8.91 17.42 -8.39
C ARG A 59 -9.55 18.81 -8.53
N PRO A 60 -10.65 19.12 -7.82
CA PRO A 60 -11.18 20.47 -7.79
C PRO A 60 -10.15 21.45 -7.19
N ALA A 61 -10.15 22.70 -7.66
CA ALA A 61 -9.31 23.74 -7.05
C ALA A 61 -9.63 23.97 -5.56
N SER A 62 -10.87 23.68 -5.15
CA SER A 62 -11.36 23.76 -3.78
C SER A 62 -11.10 22.47 -2.97
N PHE A 63 -10.35 21.51 -3.50
CA PHE A 63 -10.10 20.26 -2.79
C PHE A 63 -9.23 20.50 -1.56
N ASP A 64 -9.82 20.24 -0.39
CA ASP A 64 -9.12 20.28 0.89
C ASP A 64 -8.55 18.89 1.21
N LEU A 65 -7.25 18.73 0.98
CA LEU A 65 -6.55 17.48 1.30
C LEU A 65 -6.60 17.17 2.80
N VAL A 66 -6.48 18.19 3.66
CA VAL A 66 -6.50 17.99 5.12
C VAL A 66 -7.90 17.55 5.53
N GLY A 67 -8.93 18.25 5.05
CA GLY A 67 -10.33 17.90 5.27
C GLY A 67 -10.70 16.51 4.74
N TRP A 68 -10.15 16.09 3.60
CA TRP A 68 -10.31 14.72 3.10
C TRP A 68 -9.64 13.69 4.02
N LEU A 69 -8.42 13.96 4.48
CA LEU A 69 -7.69 13.09 5.40
C LEU A 69 -8.39 12.91 6.76
N ILE A 70 -8.85 14.01 7.38
CA ILE A 70 -9.39 14.02 8.76
C ILE A 70 -10.93 14.04 8.82
N GLY A 71 -11.61 14.09 7.68
CA GLY A 71 -13.05 14.29 7.58
C GLY A 71 -13.91 13.12 8.06
N LEU A 72 -15.21 13.17 7.77
CA LEU A 72 -16.22 12.23 8.28
C LEU A 72 -15.93 10.77 7.94
N LEU A 73 -15.37 10.50 6.75
CA LEU A 73 -14.90 9.17 6.38
C LEU A 73 -13.52 8.89 6.99
N GLY A 74 -12.68 9.90 7.19
CA GLY A 74 -11.44 9.81 7.96
C GLY A 74 -10.47 8.75 7.43
N HIS A 75 -9.49 9.20 6.64
CA HIS A 75 -8.38 8.37 6.17
C HIS A 75 -7.21 8.39 7.17
N LEU A 76 -7.55 8.44 8.46
CA LEU A 76 -6.61 8.42 9.57
C LEU A 76 -5.97 7.03 9.73
N PRO A 77 -4.79 6.95 10.38
CA PRO A 77 -4.05 5.71 10.55
C PRO A 77 -4.92 4.53 11.02
N ASP A 78 -5.76 4.70 12.03
CA ASP A 78 -6.58 3.62 12.61
C ASP A 78 -7.54 2.93 11.61
N ARG A 79 -8.00 3.65 10.59
CA ARG A 79 -8.91 3.10 9.57
C ARG A 79 -8.12 2.36 8.50
N VAL A 80 -7.11 3.01 7.96
CA VAL A 80 -6.30 2.48 6.86
C VAL A 80 -5.40 1.34 7.32
N GLU A 81 -4.84 1.44 8.52
CA GLU A 81 -3.92 0.45 9.08
C GLU A 81 -4.60 -0.90 9.29
N ARG A 82 -5.88 -0.93 9.67
CA ARG A 82 -6.64 -2.18 9.77
C ARG A 82 -6.77 -2.89 8.42
N VAL A 83 -6.94 -2.14 7.34
CA VAL A 83 -6.96 -2.71 5.98
C VAL A 83 -5.57 -3.21 5.60
N ALA A 84 -4.55 -2.35 5.78
CA ALA A 84 -3.17 -2.67 5.44
C ALA A 84 -2.66 -3.94 6.17
N GLN A 85 -2.91 -4.06 7.47
CA GLN A 85 -2.52 -5.22 8.29
C GLN A 85 -3.30 -6.50 7.96
N GLY A 86 -4.50 -6.36 7.37
CA GLY A 86 -5.29 -7.51 6.93
C GLY A 86 -4.68 -8.22 5.72
N ILE A 87 -3.99 -7.50 4.85
CA ILE A 87 -3.48 -8.03 3.58
C ILE A 87 -2.42 -9.11 3.74
N PRO A 88 -1.35 -8.93 4.53
CA PRO A 88 -0.38 -10.00 4.73
C PRO A 88 -1.01 -11.26 5.32
N ARG A 89 -1.94 -11.12 6.28
CA ARG A 89 -2.64 -12.25 6.90
C ARG A 89 -3.50 -13.01 5.91
N GLU A 90 -4.29 -12.30 5.10
CA GLU A 90 -5.14 -12.89 4.06
C GLU A 90 -4.28 -13.62 3.01
N THR A 91 -3.19 -12.97 2.59
CA THR A 91 -2.24 -13.50 1.61
C THR A 91 -1.58 -14.79 2.08
N GLN A 92 -1.11 -14.81 3.33
CA GLN A 92 -0.45 -15.97 3.94
C GLN A 92 -1.43 -17.10 4.25
N SER A 93 -2.56 -16.77 4.88
CA SER A 93 -3.46 -17.79 5.43
C SER A 93 -4.39 -18.39 4.37
N ASN A 94 -4.90 -17.58 3.44
CA ASN A 94 -5.97 -17.99 2.53
C ASN A 94 -5.50 -18.08 1.07
N MET A 95 -4.50 -17.30 0.67
CA MET A 95 -3.98 -17.32 -0.71
C MET A 95 -2.77 -18.26 -0.89
N GLY A 96 -2.16 -18.72 0.20
CA GLY A 96 -1.08 -19.72 0.18
C GLY A 96 0.30 -19.17 -0.17
N TYR A 97 0.59 -17.92 0.17
CA TYR A 97 1.88 -17.28 -0.08
C TYR A 97 2.60 -16.99 1.23
N ASP A 98 3.72 -17.68 1.49
CA ASP A 98 4.46 -17.54 2.74
C ASP A 98 5.20 -16.21 2.85
N ARG A 99 5.74 -15.72 1.72
CA ARG A 99 6.48 -14.45 1.63
C ARG A 99 5.61 -13.30 1.14
N VAL A 100 5.68 -12.18 1.85
CA VAL A 100 4.92 -10.97 1.55
C VAL A 100 5.84 -9.76 1.62
N ASP A 101 5.85 -8.96 0.56
CA ASP A 101 6.61 -7.73 0.43
C ASP A 101 5.66 -6.52 0.41
N ALA A 102 6.13 -5.34 0.78
CA ALA A 102 5.33 -4.11 0.77
C ALA A 102 5.87 -3.10 -0.25
N VAL A 103 4.98 -2.51 -1.05
CA VAL A 103 5.29 -1.43 -1.99
C VAL A 103 4.40 -0.21 -1.73
N GLY A 104 5.02 0.89 -1.31
CA GLY A 104 4.32 2.14 -0.98
C GLY A 104 4.60 3.27 -1.96
N TYR A 105 3.56 4.02 -2.32
CA TYR A 105 3.68 5.27 -3.07
C TYR A 105 2.91 6.39 -2.36
N CYS A 106 3.52 7.57 -2.23
CA CYS A 106 2.86 8.74 -1.61
C CYS A 106 2.27 8.39 -0.23
N PHE A 107 0.95 8.52 -0.06
CA PHE A 107 0.21 8.13 1.15
C PHE A 107 0.51 6.70 1.62
N GLY A 108 0.70 5.78 0.68
CA GLY A 108 0.95 4.38 0.96
C GLY A 108 2.29 4.08 1.63
N THR A 109 3.25 5.02 1.64
CA THR A 109 4.59 4.74 2.18
C THR A 109 4.60 4.53 3.68
N LYS A 110 3.76 5.27 4.43
CA LYS A 110 3.64 5.08 5.89
C LYS A 110 3.27 3.64 6.23
N TYR A 111 2.27 3.09 5.54
CA TYR A 111 1.79 1.75 5.81
C TYR A 111 2.75 0.67 5.30
N ALA A 112 3.42 0.88 4.17
CA ALA A 112 4.48 -0.03 3.71
C ALA A 112 5.64 -0.11 4.72
N VAL A 113 6.05 1.02 5.30
CA VAL A 113 7.07 1.05 6.37
C VAL A 113 6.56 0.36 7.64
N ARG A 114 5.33 0.63 8.08
CA ARG A 114 4.75 -0.02 9.28
C ARG A 114 4.58 -1.53 9.14
N LEU A 115 4.14 -2.01 7.97
CA LEU A 115 4.04 -3.45 7.71
C LEU A 115 5.39 -4.15 7.68
N PHE A 116 6.46 -3.38 7.53
CA PHE A 116 7.84 -3.87 7.55
C PHE A 116 8.48 -3.83 8.95
N GLN A 117 8.05 -2.92 9.83
CA GLN A 117 8.73 -2.61 11.11
C GLN A 117 8.32 -3.43 12.32
N PRO A 118 9.27 -4.22 12.88
CA PRO A 118 9.13 -5.68 12.89
C PRO A 118 7.68 -6.09 12.62
N GLY A 119 7.38 -6.28 11.34
CA GLY A 119 6.03 -6.50 10.84
C GLY A 119 5.91 -7.78 10.02
N PRO A 120 4.72 -8.04 9.45
CA PRO A 120 4.44 -9.26 8.70
C PRO A 120 5.08 -9.31 7.30
N CYS A 121 5.73 -8.24 6.82
CA CYS A 121 6.38 -8.20 5.51
C CYS A 121 7.89 -8.40 5.58
N ASP A 122 8.45 -9.09 4.57
CA ASP A 122 9.86 -9.46 4.46
C ASP A 122 10.77 -8.35 3.91
N VAL A 123 10.25 -7.55 2.97
CA VAL A 123 10.95 -6.45 2.29
C VAL A 123 9.98 -5.30 2.06
N ALA A 124 10.48 -4.08 2.07
CA ALA A 124 9.71 -2.91 1.65
C ALA A 124 10.43 -2.07 0.59
N CYS A 125 9.64 -1.56 -0.36
CA CYS A 125 10.07 -0.56 -1.34
C CYS A 125 9.10 0.62 -1.29
N VAL A 126 9.61 1.84 -1.13
CA VAL A 126 8.78 3.05 -1.05
C VAL A 126 9.25 4.11 -2.04
N ALA A 127 8.31 4.81 -2.65
CA ALA A 127 8.58 5.89 -3.60
C ALA A 127 7.75 7.14 -3.30
N HIS A 128 8.37 8.32 -3.46
CA HIS A 128 7.73 9.61 -3.17
C HIS A 128 7.10 9.62 -1.77
N THR A 129 7.93 9.40 -0.74
CA THR A 129 7.49 9.14 0.63
C THR A 129 6.72 10.29 1.26
N SER A 130 5.61 9.98 1.91
CA SER A 130 4.79 10.91 2.69
C SER A 130 4.43 10.33 4.05
N PHE A 131 4.32 11.19 5.06
CA PHE A 131 3.83 10.87 6.40
C PHE A 131 4.59 9.76 7.16
N VAL A 132 5.84 9.46 6.79
CA VAL A 132 6.68 8.53 7.55
C VAL A 132 7.43 9.31 8.63
N ASP A 133 7.29 8.88 9.89
CA ASP A 133 7.94 9.52 11.03
C ASP A 133 9.39 9.05 11.20
N ALA A 134 10.24 9.87 11.84
CA ALA A 134 11.65 9.54 12.02
C ALA A 134 11.84 8.26 12.84
N GLU A 135 10.99 8.05 13.85
CA GLU A 135 10.98 6.89 14.73
C GLU A 135 10.60 5.61 13.95
N GLU A 136 9.68 5.71 12.99
CA GLU A 136 9.29 4.59 12.13
C GLU A 136 10.46 4.16 11.23
N LEU A 137 11.25 5.12 10.73
CA LEU A 137 12.47 4.81 9.97
C LEU A 137 13.58 4.25 10.86
N GLN A 138 13.76 4.79 12.07
CA GLN A 138 14.79 4.32 13.00
C GLN A 138 14.52 2.89 13.48
N ALA A 139 13.27 2.46 13.52
CA ALA A 139 12.92 1.11 13.93
C ALA A 139 13.44 0.04 12.94
N ILE A 140 13.81 0.41 11.70
CA ILE A 140 14.06 -0.53 10.58
C ILE A 140 15.14 -1.57 10.86
N GLN A 141 14.74 -2.84 10.78
CA GLN A 141 15.60 -4.01 11.01
C GLN A 141 15.94 -4.81 9.75
N GLY A 142 15.45 -4.42 8.57
CA GLY A 142 15.61 -5.19 7.33
C GLY A 142 15.86 -4.36 6.07
N PRO A 143 15.85 -4.99 4.88
CA PRO A 143 15.99 -4.30 3.60
C PRO A 143 14.80 -3.36 3.28
N LEU A 144 15.05 -2.05 3.32
CA LEU A 144 14.16 -1.01 2.80
C LEU A 144 14.80 -0.31 1.59
N SER A 145 14.08 -0.19 0.47
CA SER A 145 14.45 0.69 -0.65
C SER A 145 13.61 1.96 -0.63
N ILE A 146 14.25 3.13 -0.80
CA ILE A 146 13.59 4.44 -0.85
C ILE A 146 13.94 5.13 -2.16
N ALA A 147 12.93 5.44 -2.97
CA ALA A 147 13.04 6.28 -4.16
C ALA A 147 12.45 7.67 -3.87
N ALA A 148 13.33 8.64 -3.63
CA ALA A 148 12.97 10.03 -3.38
C ALA A 148 13.14 10.89 -4.64
N ALA A 149 12.24 11.85 -4.86
CA ALA A 149 12.42 12.86 -5.89
C ALA A 149 13.45 13.89 -5.40
N GLY A 150 14.44 14.20 -6.24
CA GLY A 150 15.36 15.31 -6.04
C GLY A 150 14.80 16.60 -6.66
N ASN A 151 15.31 17.74 -6.20
CA ASN A 151 15.07 19.05 -6.81
C ASN A 151 16.09 19.33 -7.92
#